data_AF-A0A7C1W4W1-F1
#
_entry.id   AF-A0A7C1W4W1-F1
#
_cell.length_a   1.000
_cell.length_b   1.000
_cell.length_c   1.000
_cell.angle_alpha   90.00
_cell.angle_beta   90.00
_cell.angle_gamma   90.00
#
_symmetry.space_group_name_H-M   'P 1'
#
loop_
_entity.id
_entity.type
_entity.pdbx_description
1 polymer ?
#
loop_
_entity_poly.entity_id
_entity_poly.type
_entity_poly.pdbx_seq_one_letter_code
_entity_poly.pdbx_strand_id
1 'polypeptide(L)'
;MVKKRNLIKELDECQRHLTQLCADIEPEFLQLGRELESISRRAQDLSEQAKGAVYLEEGQHATAHLRKVTDLFLDVRDIFNTSLDALRTTIEESARAVKHISTIGKELESLKSGHNALEKLAVMTRILGISTRIECGRLGDMGRGFVFLSDQISNFSGALSKYASAFETEVKQVLANIEEADVMPKEAPENVYAEQTI
;
A
#
# COMPACT_ATOMS: atom_id res chain seq x y z
N MET A 1 2.97 21.79 -9.11
CA MET A 1 3.38 21.53 -7.70
C MET A 1 2.25 20.97 -6.83
N VAL A 2 1.00 21.43 -6.94
CA VAL A 2 -0.14 20.90 -6.15
C VAL A 2 -0.41 19.41 -6.41
N LYS A 3 -0.51 19.00 -7.68
CA LYS A 3 -0.76 17.60 -8.08
C LYS A 3 0.30 16.61 -7.56
N LYS A 4 1.56 17.05 -7.51
CA LYS A 4 2.71 16.31 -6.96
C LYS A 4 2.62 16.14 -5.44
N ARG A 5 2.29 17.21 -4.71
CA ARG A 5 2.17 17.15 -3.25
C ARG A 5 0.97 16.30 -2.82
N ASN A 6 -0.04 16.16 -3.67
CA ASN A 6 -1.15 15.24 -3.48
C ASN A 6 -0.71 13.78 -3.68
N LEU A 7 -0.01 13.45 -4.76
CA LEU A 7 0.42 12.06 -5.02
C LEU A 7 1.28 11.47 -3.89
N ILE A 8 2.22 12.26 -3.36
CA ILE A 8 3.09 11.82 -2.24
C ILE A 8 2.26 11.62 -0.97
N LYS A 9 1.28 12.47 -0.71
CA LYS A 9 0.37 12.33 0.42
C LYS A 9 -0.54 11.11 0.28
N GLU A 10 -1.08 10.89 -0.90
CA GLU A 10 -1.94 9.73 -1.20
C GLU A 10 -1.16 8.42 -1.08
N LEU A 11 0.11 8.39 -1.51
CA LEU A 11 0.97 7.23 -1.33
C LEU A 11 1.29 6.96 0.15
N ASP A 12 1.66 8.01 0.89
CA ASP A 12 1.96 7.91 2.32
C ASP A 12 0.73 7.50 3.16
N GLU A 13 -0.47 7.96 2.77
CA GLU A 13 -1.74 7.49 3.33
C GLU A 13 -2.00 6.03 3.01
N CYS A 14 -1.74 5.59 1.77
CA CYS A 14 -1.93 4.21 1.36
C CYS A 14 -0.98 3.25 2.10
N GLN A 15 0.29 3.66 2.25
CA GLN A 15 1.29 2.91 3.03
C GLN A 15 0.89 2.83 4.50
N ARG A 16 0.49 3.96 5.11
CA ARG A 16 0.00 3.97 6.49
C ARG A 16 -1.22 3.08 6.67
N HIS A 17 -2.17 3.10 5.73
CA HIS A 17 -3.30 2.18 5.77
C HIS A 17 -2.88 0.72 5.67
N LEU A 18 -1.99 0.34 4.75
CA LEU A 18 -1.50 -1.04 4.65
C LEU A 18 -0.77 -1.51 5.91
N THR A 19 0.10 -0.68 6.49
CA THR A 19 0.79 -1.01 7.75
C THR A 19 -0.19 -1.16 8.91
N GLN A 20 -1.18 -0.27 9.01
CA GLN A 20 -2.24 -0.36 10.00
C GLN A 20 -3.06 -1.64 9.80
N LEU A 21 -3.39 -1.98 8.55
CA LEU A 21 -4.14 -3.18 8.21
C LEU A 21 -3.42 -4.45 8.66
N CYS A 22 -2.12 -4.56 8.39
CA CYS A 22 -1.31 -5.68 8.85
C CYS A 22 -1.19 -5.73 10.38
N ALA A 23 -1.14 -4.56 11.02
CA ALA A 23 -1.10 -4.45 12.47
C ALA A 23 -2.44 -4.80 13.14
N ASP A 24 -3.58 -4.65 12.46
CA ASP A 24 -4.91 -4.94 13.00
C ASP A 24 -5.29 -6.44 12.85
N ILE A 25 -4.73 -7.14 11.86
CA ILE A 25 -4.93 -8.58 11.64
C ILE A 25 -4.40 -9.42 12.81
N GLU A 26 -3.22 -9.11 13.33
CA GLU A 26 -2.59 -9.90 14.41
C GLU A 26 -3.41 -9.88 15.73
N PRO A 27 -3.87 -8.72 16.23
CA PRO A 27 -4.81 -8.62 17.35
C PRO A 27 -6.10 -9.41 17.14
N GLU A 28 -6.69 -9.37 15.94
CA GLU A 28 -7.93 -10.09 15.61
C GLU A 28 -7.72 -11.61 15.67
N PHE A 29 -6.61 -12.12 15.13
CA PHE A 29 -6.25 -13.54 15.22
C PHE A 29 -5.95 -13.98 16.66
N LEU A 30 -5.23 -13.15 17.42
CA LEU A 30 -4.97 -13.44 18.83
C LEU A 30 -6.24 -13.43 19.66
N GLN A 31 -7.20 -12.55 19.35
CA GLN A 31 -8.51 -12.54 19.99
C GLN A 31 -9.31 -13.80 19.65
N LEU A 32 -9.36 -14.19 18.38
CA LEU A 32 -9.98 -15.45 17.96
C LEU A 32 -9.35 -16.66 18.69
N GLY A 33 -8.02 -16.69 18.83
CA GLY A 33 -7.30 -17.72 19.58
C GLY A 33 -7.71 -17.80 21.06
N ARG A 34 -7.83 -16.64 21.73
CA ARG A 34 -8.30 -16.57 23.13
C ARG A 34 -9.76 -17.02 23.28
N GLU A 35 -10.61 -16.64 22.34
CA GLU A 35 -12.02 -17.05 22.33
C GLU A 35 -12.15 -18.57 22.12
N LEU A 36 -11.38 -19.15 21.19
CA LEU A 36 -11.29 -20.59 20.98
C LEU A 36 -10.78 -21.34 22.22
N GLU A 37 -9.79 -20.79 22.92
CA GLU A 37 -9.30 -21.36 24.18
C GLU A 37 -10.37 -21.35 25.27
N SER A 38 -11.09 -20.24 25.41
CA SER A 38 -12.22 -20.09 26.35
C SER A 38 -13.34 -21.09 26.03
N ILE A 39 -13.66 -21.28 24.75
CA ILE A 39 -14.63 -22.27 24.27
C ILE A 39 -14.15 -23.68 24.60
N SER A 40 -12.89 -24.01 24.30
CA SER A 40 -12.30 -25.32 24.57
C SER A 40 -12.42 -25.68 26.06
N ARG A 41 -12.11 -24.71 26.92
CA ARG A 41 -12.26 -24.85 28.37
C ARG A 41 -13.72 -25.04 28.80
N ARG A 42 -14.65 -24.23 28.27
CA ARG A 42 -16.10 -24.39 28.51
C ARG A 42 -16.62 -25.75 28.05
N ALA A 43 -16.13 -26.27 26.93
CA ALA A 43 -16.49 -27.59 26.42
C ALA A 43 -15.96 -28.72 27.31
N GLN A 44 -14.73 -28.56 27.85
CA GLN A 44 -14.14 -29.51 28.80
C GLN A 44 -14.92 -29.55 30.12
N ASP A 45 -15.23 -28.39 30.70
CA ASP A 45 -16.07 -28.27 31.90
C ASP A 45 -17.44 -28.92 31.68
N LEU A 46 -18.03 -28.70 30.50
CA LEU A 46 -19.31 -29.28 30.13
C LEU A 46 -19.23 -30.80 29.91
N SER A 47 -18.14 -31.31 29.34
CA SER A 47 -17.89 -32.74 29.19
C SER A 47 -17.77 -33.43 30.55
N GLU A 48 -17.09 -32.78 31.50
CA GLU A 48 -16.93 -33.28 32.86
C GLU A 48 -18.24 -33.23 33.65
N GLN A 49 -19.02 -32.16 33.51
CA GLN A 49 -20.39 -32.07 34.05
C GLN A 49 -21.34 -33.11 33.43
N ALA A 50 -21.25 -33.33 32.11
CA ALA A 50 -22.06 -34.33 31.42
C ALA A 50 -21.72 -35.75 31.90
N LYS A 51 -20.43 -36.07 32.10
CA LYS A 51 -20.01 -37.32 32.73
C LYS A 51 -20.63 -37.45 34.12
N GLY A 52 -20.54 -36.42 34.97
CA GLY A 52 -21.15 -36.40 36.31
C GLY A 52 -22.67 -36.61 36.31
N ALA A 53 -23.39 -36.02 35.35
CA ALA A 53 -24.84 -36.17 35.20
C ALA A 53 -25.27 -37.55 34.68
N VAL A 54 -24.45 -38.20 33.85
CA VAL A 54 -24.70 -39.58 33.38
C VAL A 54 -24.58 -40.60 34.54
N TYR A 55 -23.79 -40.31 35.57
CA TYR A 55 -23.66 -41.18 36.75
C TYR A 55 -24.81 -41.03 37.77
N LEU A 56 -25.76 -40.09 37.60
CA LEU A 56 -26.79 -39.78 38.61
C LEU A 56 -28.26 -39.88 38.15
N GLU A 57 -28.56 -40.33 36.92
CA GLU A 57 -29.93 -40.56 36.38
C GLU A 57 -31.02 -39.49 36.68
N GLU A 58 -31.25 -38.60 35.70
CA GLU A 58 -32.58 -38.06 35.33
C GLU A 58 -32.47 -37.45 33.91
N GLY A 59 -33.21 -37.97 32.92
CA GLY A 59 -33.06 -37.62 31.49
C GLY A 59 -33.26 -36.13 31.12
N GLN A 60 -33.78 -35.32 32.03
CA GLN A 60 -33.91 -33.86 31.87
C GLN A 60 -32.55 -33.13 31.98
N HIS A 61 -31.59 -33.65 32.75
CA HIS A 61 -30.27 -33.02 32.88
C HIS A 61 -29.38 -33.30 31.66
N ALA A 62 -29.42 -34.52 31.11
CA ALA A 62 -28.69 -34.88 29.89
C ALA A 62 -29.11 -34.04 28.67
N THR A 63 -30.42 -33.80 28.51
CA THR A 63 -30.96 -32.94 27.44
C THR A 63 -30.57 -31.47 27.62
N ALA A 64 -30.54 -30.96 28.86
CA ALA A 64 -30.05 -29.62 29.15
C ALA A 64 -28.55 -29.42 28.84
N HIS A 65 -27.71 -30.44 29.11
CA HIS A 65 -26.29 -30.40 28.76
C HIS A 65 -26.06 -30.45 27.25
N LEU A 66 -26.76 -31.33 26.52
CA LEU A 66 -26.69 -31.38 25.04
C LEU A 66 -27.13 -30.05 24.41
N ARG A 67 -28.12 -29.38 25.00
CA ARG A 67 -28.53 -28.04 24.56
C ARG A 67 -27.41 -27.00 24.76
N LYS A 68 -26.75 -26.98 25.92
CA LYS A 68 -25.60 -26.08 26.16
C LYS A 68 -24.43 -26.34 25.22
N VAL A 69 -24.15 -27.61 24.87
CA VAL A 69 -23.14 -27.97 23.86
C VAL A 69 -23.53 -27.40 22.51
N THR A 70 -24.79 -27.57 22.12
CA THR A 70 -25.33 -27.06 20.85
C THR A 70 -25.22 -25.53 20.79
N ASP A 71 -25.62 -24.83 21.85
CA ASP A 71 -25.51 -23.37 21.94
C ASP A 71 -24.04 -22.90 21.82
N LEU A 72 -23.10 -23.59 22.47
CA LEU A 72 -21.67 -23.29 22.36
C LEU A 72 -21.15 -23.46 20.92
N PHE A 73 -21.57 -24.51 20.21
CA PHE A 73 -21.18 -24.70 18.81
C PHE A 73 -21.77 -23.63 17.89
N LEU A 74 -22.97 -23.13 18.20
CA LEU A 74 -23.56 -22.00 17.47
C LEU A 74 -22.76 -20.71 17.72
N ASP A 75 -22.38 -20.42 18.98
CA ASP A 75 -21.52 -19.28 19.34
C ASP A 75 -20.19 -19.32 18.57
N VAL A 76 -19.52 -20.48 18.55
CA VAL A 76 -18.24 -20.69 17.83
C VAL A 76 -18.40 -20.40 16.35
N ARG A 77 -19.44 -20.95 15.74
CA ARG A 77 -19.70 -20.78 14.32
C ARG A 77 -19.93 -19.31 13.97
N ASP A 78 -20.67 -18.60 14.81
CA ASP A 78 -21.02 -17.20 14.57
C ASP A 78 -19.78 -16.27 14.75
N ILE A 79 -18.93 -16.54 15.74
CA ILE A 79 -17.62 -15.87 15.91
C ILE A 79 -16.74 -16.12 14.69
N PHE A 80 -16.61 -17.40 14.27
CA PHE A 80 -15.75 -17.78 13.15
C PHE A 80 -16.20 -17.14 11.83
N ASN A 81 -17.51 -17.11 11.56
CA ASN A 81 -18.06 -16.42 10.39
C ASN A 81 -17.77 -14.92 10.42
N THR A 82 -17.92 -14.28 11.58
CA THR A 82 -17.64 -12.84 11.73
C THR A 82 -16.16 -12.53 11.48
N SER A 83 -15.24 -13.36 12.00
CA SER A 83 -13.80 -13.22 11.75
C SER A 83 -13.44 -13.45 10.29
N LEU A 84 -14.08 -14.43 9.61
CA LEU A 84 -13.87 -14.65 8.18
C LEU A 84 -14.33 -13.48 7.33
N ASP A 85 -15.45 -12.85 7.67
CA ASP A 85 -15.97 -11.67 6.96
C ASP A 85 -15.08 -10.45 7.18
N ALA A 86 -14.57 -10.24 8.40
CA ALA A 86 -13.56 -9.21 8.68
C ALA A 86 -12.29 -9.44 7.86
N LEU A 87 -11.73 -10.65 7.89
CA LEU A 87 -10.54 -11.01 7.10
C LEU A 87 -10.75 -10.82 5.60
N ARG A 88 -11.91 -11.20 5.06
CA ARG A 88 -12.24 -10.95 3.65
C ARG A 88 -12.23 -9.47 3.31
N THR A 89 -12.87 -8.65 4.14
CA THR A 89 -12.94 -7.20 3.94
C THR A 89 -11.54 -6.60 3.94
N THR A 90 -10.72 -7.01 4.91
CA THR A 90 -9.32 -6.61 5.05
C THR A 90 -8.48 -7.02 3.83
N ILE A 91 -8.60 -8.26 3.35
CA ILE A 91 -7.90 -8.72 2.14
C ILE A 91 -8.32 -7.91 0.92
N GLU A 92 -9.60 -7.60 0.76
CA GLU A 92 -10.09 -6.77 -0.34
C GLU A 92 -9.55 -5.34 -0.28
N GLU A 93 -9.49 -4.74 0.92
CA GLU A 93 -8.90 -3.41 1.13
C GLU A 93 -7.42 -3.38 0.81
N SER A 94 -6.67 -4.39 1.26
CA SER A 94 -5.26 -4.57 0.92
C SER A 94 -5.05 -4.70 -0.59
N ALA A 95 -5.84 -5.55 -1.26
CA ALA A 95 -5.76 -5.72 -2.71
C ALA A 95 -6.06 -4.42 -3.47
N ARG A 96 -7.02 -3.61 -2.98
CA ARG A 96 -7.30 -2.27 -3.54
C ARG A 96 -6.12 -1.32 -3.34
N ALA A 97 -5.52 -1.30 -2.16
CA ALA A 97 -4.35 -0.48 -1.84
C ALA A 97 -3.14 -0.81 -2.74
N VAL A 98 -2.81 -2.10 -2.88
CA VAL A 98 -1.73 -2.58 -3.76
C VAL A 98 -1.98 -2.19 -5.22
N LYS A 99 -3.21 -2.35 -5.72
CA LYS A 99 -3.57 -1.91 -7.08
C LYS A 99 -3.41 -0.39 -7.27
N HIS A 100 -3.73 0.39 -6.24
CA HIS A 100 -3.58 1.83 -6.27
C HIS A 100 -2.10 2.24 -6.32
N ILE A 101 -1.25 1.61 -5.49
CA ILE A 101 0.21 1.80 -5.50
C ILE A 101 0.80 1.45 -6.87
N SER A 102 0.37 0.34 -7.49
CA SER A 102 0.81 -0.04 -8.84
C SER A 102 0.45 1.02 -9.89
N THR A 103 -0.74 1.62 -9.79
CA THR A 103 -1.15 2.73 -10.67
C THR A 103 -0.25 3.95 -10.49
N ILE A 104 0.04 4.34 -9.24
CA ILE A 104 0.95 5.44 -8.92
C ILE A 104 2.35 5.18 -9.51
N GLY A 105 2.87 3.95 -9.41
CA GLY A 105 4.14 3.55 -10.02
C GLY A 105 4.18 3.79 -11.54
N LYS A 106 3.11 3.41 -12.26
CA LYS A 106 2.98 3.67 -13.71
C LYS A 106 2.91 5.16 -14.05
N GLU A 107 2.22 5.95 -13.23
CA GLU A 107 2.16 7.40 -13.41
C GLU A 107 3.54 8.06 -13.23
N LEU A 108 4.34 7.57 -12.27
CA LEU A 108 5.73 7.98 -12.07
C LEU A 108 6.63 7.66 -13.26
N GLU A 109 6.49 6.48 -13.88
CA GLU A 109 7.21 6.14 -15.10
C GLU A 109 6.88 7.09 -16.26
N SER A 110 5.59 7.41 -16.44
CA SER A 110 5.16 8.40 -17.43
C SER A 110 5.79 9.77 -17.14
N LEU A 111 5.84 10.17 -15.87
CA LEU A 111 6.40 11.44 -15.46
C LEU A 111 7.92 11.51 -15.69
N LYS A 112 8.64 10.39 -15.53
CA LYS A 112 10.06 10.24 -15.89
C LYS A 112 10.31 10.47 -17.38
N SER A 113 9.40 10.02 -18.25
CA SER A 113 9.50 10.28 -19.69
C SER A 113 9.39 11.78 -20.01
N GLY A 114 8.48 12.50 -19.34
CA GLY A 114 8.34 13.95 -19.48
C GLY A 114 9.56 14.72 -18.96
N HIS A 115 10.17 14.23 -17.89
CA HIS A 115 11.42 14.78 -17.35
C HIS A 115 12.58 14.71 -18.35
N ASN A 116 12.78 13.57 -19.01
CA ASN A 116 13.81 13.42 -20.05
C ASN A 116 13.61 14.42 -21.21
N ALA A 117 12.36 14.72 -21.56
CA ALA A 117 12.06 15.74 -22.57
C ALA A 117 12.42 17.16 -22.08
N LEU A 118 12.21 17.44 -20.79
CA LEU A 118 12.53 18.74 -20.17
C LEU A 118 14.04 18.96 -20.08
N GLU A 119 14.82 17.91 -19.78
CA GLU A 119 16.28 17.97 -19.81
C GLU A 119 16.81 18.24 -21.23
N LYS A 120 16.27 17.54 -22.23
CA LYS A 120 16.59 17.81 -23.65
C LYS A 120 16.27 19.25 -24.03
N LEU A 121 15.13 19.78 -23.59
CA LEU A 121 14.77 21.18 -23.84
C LEU A 121 15.76 22.15 -23.18
N ALA A 122 16.24 21.85 -21.96
CA ALA A 122 17.25 22.67 -21.29
C ALA A 122 18.57 22.69 -22.08
N VAL A 123 19.03 21.53 -22.56
CA VAL A 123 20.24 21.44 -23.39
C VAL A 123 20.08 22.18 -24.71
N MET A 124 18.95 21.98 -25.41
CA MET A 124 18.68 22.69 -26.67
C MET A 124 18.62 24.20 -26.48
N THR A 125 17.96 24.67 -25.43
CA THR A 125 17.87 26.10 -25.09
C THR A 125 19.25 26.67 -24.75
N ARG A 126 20.09 25.90 -24.05
CA ARG A 126 21.47 26.29 -23.76
C ARG A 126 22.30 26.44 -25.02
N ILE A 127 22.21 25.48 -25.95
CA ILE A 127 22.88 25.55 -27.25
C ILE A 127 22.41 26.78 -28.01
N LEU A 128 21.09 27.02 -28.05
CA LEU A 128 20.52 28.21 -28.69
C LEU A 128 21.09 29.51 -28.10
N GLY A 129 21.14 29.63 -26.77
CA GLY A 129 21.72 30.81 -26.11
C GLY A 129 23.19 31.04 -26.47
N ILE A 130 23.99 29.98 -26.53
CA ILE A 130 25.40 30.05 -26.95
C ILE A 130 25.51 30.46 -28.42
N SER A 131 24.74 29.84 -29.32
CA SER A 131 24.71 30.16 -30.74
C SER A 131 24.29 31.61 -30.98
N THR A 132 23.27 32.10 -30.25
CA THR A 132 22.85 33.51 -30.29
C THR A 132 23.97 34.42 -29.82
N ARG A 133 24.67 34.10 -28.73
CA ARG A 133 25.77 34.93 -28.21
C ARG A 133 26.93 35.02 -29.21
N ILE A 134 27.31 33.90 -29.84
CA ILE A 134 28.35 33.88 -30.89
C ILE A 134 27.94 34.78 -32.05
N GLU A 135 26.70 34.67 -32.51
CA GLU A 135 26.18 35.46 -33.62
C GLU A 135 26.10 36.96 -33.28
N CYS A 136 25.76 37.32 -32.04
CA CYS A 136 25.80 38.70 -31.55
C CYS A 136 27.23 39.26 -31.61
N GLY A 137 28.23 38.47 -31.22
CA GLY A 137 29.64 38.84 -31.33
C GLY A 137 30.07 39.06 -32.79
N ARG A 138 29.55 38.24 -33.71
CA ARG A 138 29.81 38.36 -35.16
C ARG A 138 29.19 39.63 -35.78
N LEU A 139 28.03 40.06 -35.29
CA LEU A 139 27.35 41.29 -35.72
C LEU A 139 27.95 42.58 -35.15
N GLY A 140 28.93 42.48 -34.24
CA GLY A 140 29.61 43.64 -33.65
C GLY A 140 28.64 44.61 -32.98
N ASP A 141 28.62 45.86 -33.43
CA ASP A 141 27.79 46.93 -32.83
C ASP A 141 26.30 46.68 -32.94
N MET A 142 25.84 46.02 -34.00
CA MET A 142 24.42 45.67 -34.17
C MET A 142 23.97 44.55 -33.23
N GLY A 143 24.89 43.73 -32.73
CA GLY A 143 24.61 42.59 -31.86
C GLY A 143 24.51 42.92 -30.37
N ARG A 144 24.92 44.11 -29.93
CA ARG A 144 25.02 44.47 -28.49
C ARG A 144 23.68 44.34 -27.74
N GLY A 145 22.57 44.70 -28.38
CA GLY A 145 21.22 44.57 -27.78
C GLY A 145 20.76 43.12 -27.60
N PHE A 146 21.28 42.21 -28.43
CA PHE A 146 20.94 40.78 -28.41
C PHE A 146 21.83 39.96 -27.47
N VAL A 147 22.98 40.49 -27.04
CA VAL A 147 23.83 39.85 -26.00
C VAL A 147 23.02 39.66 -24.71
N PHE A 148 22.29 40.69 -24.26
CA PHE A 148 21.42 40.57 -23.09
C PHE A 148 20.37 39.47 -23.26
N LEU A 149 19.78 39.33 -24.44
CA LEU A 149 18.83 38.26 -24.73
C LEU A 149 19.48 36.87 -24.66
N SER A 150 20.70 36.72 -25.18
CA SER A 150 21.48 35.47 -25.11
C SER A 150 21.80 35.06 -23.66
N ASP A 151 22.05 36.04 -22.80
CA ASP A 151 22.26 35.84 -21.36
C ASP A 151 20.98 35.37 -20.69
N GLN A 152 19.83 35.96 -21.03
CA GLN A 152 18.52 35.52 -20.54
C GLN A 152 18.18 34.10 -20.98
N ILE A 153 18.45 33.72 -22.24
CA ILE A 153 18.26 32.35 -22.74
C ILE A 153 19.15 31.36 -21.97
N SER A 154 20.40 31.72 -21.71
CA SER A 154 21.34 30.90 -20.94
C SER A 154 20.87 30.72 -19.50
N ASN A 155 20.42 31.80 -18.86
CA ASN A 155 19.86 31.76 -17.50
C ASN A 155 18.59 30.90 -17.43
N PHE A 156 17.70 31.04 -18.41
CA PHE A 156 16.49 30.22 -18.51
C PHE A 156 16.82 28.73 -18.68
N SER A 157 17.78 28.40 -19.54
CA SER A 157 18.25 27.01 -19.70
C SER A 157 18.82 26.43 -18.40
N GLY A 158 19.57 27.24 -17.64
CA GLY A 158 20.12 26.84 -16.35
C GLY A 158 19.04 26.62 -15.29
N ALA A 159 18.02 27.47 -15.26
CA ALA A 159 16.85 27.31 -14.39
C ALA A 159 16.07 26.03 -14.76
N LEU A 160 15.89 25.76 -16.05
CA LEU A 160 15.20 24.57 -16.54
C LEU A 160 15.95 23.28 -16.17
N SER A 161 17.29 23.29 -16.28
CA SER A 161 18.14 22.16 -15.88
C SER A 161 18.10 21.90 -14.37
N LYS A 162 18.08 22.96 -13.55
CA LYS A 162 17.91 22.84 -12.09
C LYS A 162 16.55 22.26 -11.72
N TYR A 163 15.49 22.72 -12.39
CA TYR A 163 14.15 22.20 -12.18
C TYR A 163 14.06 20.71 -12.56
N ALA A 164 14.68 20.32 -13.68
CA ALA A 164 14.78 18.93 -14.09
C ALA A 164 15.48 18.08 -13.00
N SER A 165 16.67 18.47 -12.56
CA SER A 165 17.44 17.70 -11.56
C SER A 165 16.73 17.57 -10.21
N ALA A 166 16.07 18.63 -9.75
CA ALA A 166 15.25 18.57 -8.53
C ALA A 166 14.08 17.59 -8.70
N PHE A 167 13.43 17.61 -9.87
CA PHE A 167 12.36 16.70 -10.20
C PHE A 167 12.81 15.22 -10.22
N GLU A 168 13.99 14.92 -10.78
CA GLU A 168 14.55 13.56 -10.79
C GLU A 168 14.79 13.01 -9.37
N THR A 169 15.36 13.85 -8.51
CA THR A 169 15.61 13.51 -7.09
C THR A 169 14.31 13.18 -6.37
N GLU A 170 13.26 13.94 -6.65
CA GLU A 170 11.94 13.73 -6.05
C GLU A 170 11.27 12.46 -6.57
N VAL A 171 11.35 12.16 -7.87
CA VAL A 171 10.84 10.89 -8.43
C VAL A 171 11.53 9.70 -7.79
N LYS A 172 12.86 9.76 -7.62
CA LYS A 172 13.62 8.72 -6.92
C LYS A 172 13.13 8.52 -5.49
N GLN A 173 12.85 9.60 -4.76
CA GLN A 173 12.31 9.51 -3.40
C GLN A 173 10.92 8.82 -3.37
N VAL A 174 10.03 9.16 -4.30
CA VAL A 174 8.70 8.52 -4.35
C VAL A 174 8.81 7.05 -4.73
N LEU A 175 9.69 6.70 -5.66
CA LEU A 175 9.94 5.29 -6.02
C LEU A 175 10.53 4.49 -4.85
N ALA A 176 11.46 5.06 -4.09
CA ALA A 176 12.01 4.42 -2.90
C ALA A 176 10.91 4.14 -1.84
N ASN A 177 10.01 5.10 -1.63
CA ASN A 177 8.86 4.91 -0.72
C ASN A 177 7.88 3.81 -1.24
N ILE A 178 7.75 3.64 -2.56
CA ILE A 178 6.96 2.55 -3.16
C ILE A 178 7.67 1.19 -2.99
N GLU A 179 8.98 1.12 -3.21
CA GLU A 179 9.76 -0.12 -3.01
C GLU A 179 9.72 -0.59 -1.56
N GLU A 180 9.77 0.34 -0.60
CA GLU A 180 9.63 0.02 0.82
C GLU A 180 8.21 -0.48 1.18
N ALA A 181 7.19 -0.07 0.42
CA ALA A 181 5.82 -0.54 0.55
C ALA A 181 5.54 -1.89 -0.18
N ASP A 182 6.31 -2.24 -1.22
CA ASP A 182 6.20 -3.52 -1.97
C ASP A 182 6.86 -4.71 -1.24
N VAL A 183 7.43 -4.49 -0.04
CA VAL A 183 8.06 -5.55 0.79
C VAL A 183 7.03 -6.46 1.50
N MET A 184 5.73 -6.30 1.25
CA MET A 184 4.73 -7.29 1.64
C MET A 184 4.92 -8.58 0.82
N PRO A 185 4.90 -9.79 1.43
CA PRO A 185 5.36 -11.01 0.79
C PRO A 185 4.57 -11.32 -0.48
N LYS A 186 5.27 -11.46 -1.61
CA LYS A 186 4.73 -11.96 -2.89
C LYS A 186 4.31 -13.44 -2.87
N GLU A 187 4.22 -14.05 -1.69
CA GLU A 187 3.72 -15.40 -1.51
C GLU A 187 2.28 -15.34 -1.03
N ALA A 188 1.35 -15.26 -1.99
CA ALA A 188 0.02 -15.80 -1.75
C ALA A 188 0.20 -17.29 -1.41
N PRO A 189 -0.41 -17.83 -0.34
CA PRO A 189 -0.40 -19.25 -0.12
C PRO A 189 -1.12 -19.91 -1.31
N GLU A 190 -0.33 -20.53 -2.18
CA GLU A 190 -0.83 -21.50 -3.15
C GLU A 190 -1.59 -22.57 -2.37
N ASN A 191 -2.93 -22.45 -2.40
CA ASN A 191 -3.87 -23.55 -2.35
C ASN A 191 -3.66 -24.56 -1.20
N VAL A 192 -4.11 -24.20 0.01
CA VAL A 192 -4.24 -25.14 1.15
C VAL A 192 -5.58 -25.91 1.13
N TYR A 193 -6.35 -25.88 0.03
CA TYR A 193 -7.64 -26.59 -0.07
C TYR A 193 -7.66 -27.78 -1.04
N ALA A 194 -6.51 -28.29 -1.49
CA ALA A 194 -6.48 -29.40 -2.46
C ALA A 194 -6.34 -30.83 -1.89
N GLU A 195 -6.01 -31.04 -0.60
CA GLU A 195 -5.82 -32.41 -0.08
C GLU A 195 -6.41 -32.62 1.32
N GLN A 196 -7.73 -32.42 1.46
CA GLN A 196 -8.51 -33.12 2.48
C GLN A 196 -9.86 -33.55 1.88
N THR A 197 -9.83 -34.50 0.96
CA THR A 197 -11.01 -35.31 0.66
C THR A 197 -10.55 -36.73 0.35
N ILE A 198 -11.12 -37.66 1.14
CA ILE A 198 -11.00 -39.14 1.16
C ILE A 198 -9.84 -39.69 2.00
#